data_AF-A0A7V6T2Y5-F1
#
_entry.id   AF-A0A7V6T2Y5-F1
#
_cell.length_a   1.000
_cell.length_b   1.000
_cell.length_c   1.000
_cell.angle_alpha   90.00
_cell.angle_beta   90.00
_cell.angle_gamma   90.00
#
_symmetry.space_group_name_H-M   'P 1'
#
loop_
_entity.id
_entity.type
_entity.pdbx_description
1 polymer ?
#
loop_
_entity_poly.entity_id
_entity_poly.type
_entity_poly.pdbx_seq_one_letter_code
_entity_poly.pdbx_strand_id
1 'polypeptide(L)'
;MSTLGIVSTILACIVALLTIIASLIKYRQQIKDWWGKKTCWRTTLLDHEKRLENVEESVSTINTNLCTLSDDYKENTRESKEYRRSALGDKIFNHTEKYDEQGYITQLQWENYMLCIRRYKDCIPEGDEDYDLILHDCLPLIEALPKRKEHPRNETQYHE
;
A
#
# COMPACT_ATOMS: atom_id res chain seq x y z
N MET A 1 -7.67 88.97 -42.65
CA MET A 1 -7.45 87.52 -42.42
C MET A 1 -7.77 86.81 -43.71
N SER A 2 -6.79 86.14 -44.32
CA SER A 2 -6.94 85.50 -45.64
C SER A 2 -7.73 84.19 -45.54
N THR A 3 -8.64 83.97 -46.48
CA THR A 3 -9.50 82.77 -46.60
C THR A 3 -8.71 81.46 -46.57
N LEU A 4 -7.47 81.47 -47.04
CA LEU A 4 -6.50 80.36 -46.98
C LEU A 4 -6.18 79.89 -45.55
N GLY A 5 -6.08 80.82 -44.59
CA GLY A 5 -5.81 80.48 -43.18
C GLY A 5 -7.00 79.78 -42.50
N ILE A 6 -8.23 80.13 -42.92
CA ILE A 6 -9.47 79.52 -42.42
C ILE A 6 -9.61 78.09 -42.98
N VAL A 7 -9.31 77.90 -44.28
CA VAL A 7 -9.35 76.56 -44.90
C VAL A 7 -8.30 75.63 -44.29
N SER A 8 -7.08 76.13 -44.05
CA SER A 8 -6.00 75.35 -43.45
C SER A 8 -6.30 74.90 -42.01
N THR A 9 -6.89 75.78 -41.20
CA THR A 9 -7.28 75.46 -39.82
C THR A 9 -8.44 74.45 -39.76
N ILE A 10 -9.43 74.58 -40.64
CA ILE A 10 -10.52 73.60 -40.77
C ILE A 10 -9.97 72.22 -41.17
N LEU A 11 -9.03 72.16 -42.12
CA LEU A 11 -8.43 70.89 -42.56
C LEU A 11 -7.64 70.22 -41.41
N ALA A 12 -6.87 71.01 -40.64
CA ALA A 12 -6.15 70.51 -39.46
C ALA A 12 -7.09 69.95 -38.39
N CYS A 13 -8.24 70.60 -38.15
CA CYS A 13 -9.27 70.10 -37.23
C CYS A 13 -9.89 68.77 -37.71
N ILE A 14 -10.14 68.63 -39.01
CA ILE A 14 -10.68 67.37 -39.58
C ILE A 14 -9.66 66.24 -39.41
N VAL A 15 -8.39 66.48 -39.70
CA VAL A 15 -7.32 65.47 -39.53
C VAL A 15 -7.17 65.08 -38.06
N ALA A 16 -7.23 66.05 -37.14
CA ALA A 16 -7.20 65.78 -35.69
C ALA A 16 -8.42 64.98 -35.21
N LEU A 17 -9.61 65.26 -35.73
CA LEU A 17 -10.80 64.47 -35.44
C LEU A 17 -10.68 63.03 -35.95
N LEU A 18 -10.17 62.84 -37.16
CA LEU A 18 -9.97 61.51 -37.75
C LEU A 18 -8.94 60.68 -36.97
N THR A 19 -7.86 61.28 -36.48
CA THR A 19 -6.86 60.57 -35.66
C THR A 19 -7.41 60.20 -34.29
N ILE A 20 -8.22 61.06 -33.67
CA ILE A 20 -8.93 60.75 -32.41
C ILE A 20 -9.92 59.60 -32.61
N ILE A 21 -10.68 59.60 -33.71
CA ILE A 21 -11.61 58.51 -34.05
C ILE A 21 -10.85 57.19 -34.29
N ALA A 22 -9.76 57.21 -35.05
CA ALA A 22 -8.93 56.03 -35.29
C ALA A 22 -8.33 55.46 -33.98
N SER A 23 -7.87 56.33 -33.09
CA SER A 23 -7.42 55.97 -31.74
C SER A 23 -8.53 55.29 -30.95
N LEU A 24 -9.73 55.88 -30.91
CA LEU A 24 -10.90 55.32 -30.21
C LEU A 24 -11.30 53.94 -30.75
N ILE A 25 -11.24 53.73 -32.06
CA ILE A 25 -11.51 52.42 -32.68
C ILE A 25 -10.48 51.39 -32.22
N LYS A 26 -9.19 51.74 -32.22
CA LYS A 26 -8.11 50.84 -31.75
C LYS A 26 -8.28 50.48 -30.27
N TYR A 27 -8.62 51.45 -29.42
CA TYR A 27 -8.92 51.20 -28.00
C TYR A 27 -10.13 50.29 -27.82
N ARG A 28 -11.21 50.49 -28.60
CA ARG A 28 -12.37 49.58 -28.58
C ARG A 28 -12.01 48.16 -28.99
N GLN A 29 -11.15 47.98 -29.99
CA GLN A 29 -10.66 46.68 -30.41
C GLN A 29 -9.88 46.00 -29.27
N GLN A 30 -8.96 46.71 -28.64
CA GLN A 30 -8.19 46.21 -27.50
C GLN A 30 -9.06 45.81 -26.32
N ILE A 31 -10.11 46.60 -26.02
CA ILE A 31 -11.07 46.27 -24.96
C ILE A 31 -11.82 44.98 -25.32
N LYS A 32 -12.28 44.83 -26.56
CA LYS A 32 -12.94 43.59 -27.02
C LYS A 32 -12.03 42.37 -26.91
N ASP A 33 -10.77 42.49 -27.34
CA ASP A 33 -9.79 41.41 -27.25
C ASP A 33 -9.48 41.05 -25.80
N TRP A 34 -9.37 42.06 -24.93
CA TRP A 34 -9.19 41.86 -23.49
C TRP A 34 -10.38 41.13 -22.86
N TRP A 35 -11.62 41.52 -23.22
CA TRP A 35 -12.83 40.81 -22.78
C TRP A 35 -12.87 39.37 -23.30
N GLY A 36 -12.52 39.14 -24.56
CA GLY A 36 -12.41 37.79 -25.13
C GLY A 36 -11.41 36.92 -24.39
N LYS A 37 -10.20 37.46 -24.13
CA LYS A 37 -9.19 36.79 -23.32
C LYS A 37 -9.69 36.52 -21.90
N LYS A 38 -10.32 37.50 -21.24
CA LYS A 38 -10.84 37.35 -19.87
C LYS A 38 -11.88 36.23 -19.79
N THR A 39 -12.79 36.14 -20.73
CA THR A 39 -13.79 35.06 -20.78
C THR A 39 -13.12 33.71 -21.00
N CYS A 40 -12.14 33.63 -21.91
CA CYS A 40 -11.34 32.42 -22.13
C CYS A 40 -10.62 31.96 -20.86
N TRP A 41 -9.92 32.87 -20.17
CA TRP A 41 -9.27 32.58 -18.88
C TRP A 41 -10.25 32.07 -17.84
N ARG A 42 -11.45 32.68 -17.75
CA ARG A 42 -12.48 32.23 -16.82
C ARG A 42 -12.95 30.81 -17.14
N THR A 43 -13.19 30.49 -18.41
CA THR A 43 -13.59 29.13 -18.80
C THR A 43 -12.50 28.11 -18.52
N THR A 44 -11.23 28.44 -18.79
CA THR A 44 -10.10 27.55 -18.51
C THR A 44 -9.91 27.32 -17.01
N LEU A 45 -10.11 28.35 -16.19
CA LEU A 45 -10.00 28.22 -14.74
C LEU A 45 -11.09 27.30 -14.17
N LEU A 46 -12.33 27.41 -14.66
CA LEU A 46 -13.42 26.51 -14.29
C LEU A 46 -13.18 25.06 -14.74
N ASP A 47 -12.58 24.85 -15.92
CA ASP A 47 -12.21 23.50 -16.38
C ASP A 47 -11.12 22.89 -15.48
N HIS A 48 -10.11 23.68 -15.10
CA HIS A 48 -9.09 23.23 -14.16
C HIS A 48 -9.64 22.92 -12.76
N GLU A 49 -10.57 23.73 -12.25
CA GLU A 49 -11.24 23.48 -10.98
C GLU A 49 -12.00 22.15 -10.98
N LYS A 50 -12.78 21.89 -12.04
CA LYS A 50 -13.47 20.61 -12.21
C LYS A 50 -12.52 19.41 -12.32
N ARG A 51 -11.38 19.60 -12.99
CA ARG A 51 -10.34 18.56 -13.09
C ARG A 51 -9.68 18.29 -11.74
N LEU A 52 -9.48 19.32 -10.91
CA LEU A 52 -8.94 19.17 -9.56
C LEU A 52 -9.91 18.39 -8.67
N GLU A 53 -11.21 18.70 -8.73
CA GLU A 53 -12.25 17.97 -8.00
C GLU A 53 -12.26 16.48 -8.36
N ASN A 54 -12.23 16.14 -9.65
CA ASN A 54 -12.16 14.74 -10.10
C ASN A 54 -10.89 14.01 -9.63
N VAL A 55 -9.76 14.73 -9.58
CA VAL A 55 -8.49 14.17 -9.07
C VAL A 55 -8.57 13.94 -7.58
N GLU A 56 -9.15 14.85 -6.82
CA GLU A 56 -9.36 14.71 -5.37
C GLU A 56 -10.25 13.49 -5.05
N GLU A 57 -11.34 13.31 -5.79
CA GLU A 57 -12.21 12.13 -5.68
C GLU A 57 -11.45 10.83 -5.99
N SER A 58 -10.65 10.83 -7.05
CA SER A 58 -9.83 9.67 -7.44
C SER A 58 -8.79 9.33 -6.38
N VAL A 59 -8.12 10.34 -5.82
CA VAL A 59 -7.12 10.17 -4.75
C VAL A 59 -7.78 9.64 -3.48
N SER A 60 -8.95 10.15 -3.11
CA SER A 60 -9.73 9.66 -1.97
C SER A 60 -10.11 8.18 -2.14
N THR A 61 -10.54 7.80 -3.34
CA THR A 61 -10.88 6.41 -3.68
C THR A 61 -9.66 5.50 -3.61
N ILE A 62 -8.52 5.92 -4.16
CA ILE A 62 -7.25 5.18 -4.10
C ILE A 62 -6.82 4.99 -2.64
N ASN A 63 -6.91 6.04 -1.82
CA ASN A 63 -6.54 5.97 -0.42
C ASN A 63 -7.42 4.96 0.33
N THR A 64 -8.73 4.97 0.07
CA THR A 64 -9.67 4.01 0.66
C THR A 64 -9.33 2.58 0.26
N ASN A 65 -9.07 2.33 -1.02
CA ASN A 65 -8.68 1.02 -1.53
C ASN A 65 -7.34 0.53 -0.95
N LEU A 66 -6.39 1.44 -0.70
CA LEU A 66 -5.12 1.09 -0.06
C LEU A 66 -5.31 0.72 1.41
N CYS A 67 -6.19 1.42 2.13
CA CYS A 67 -6.55 1.04 3.51
C CYS A 67 -7.19 -0.34 3.55
N THR A 68 -8.18 -0.61 2.69
CA THR A 68 -8.83 -1.94 2.65
C THR A 68 -7.84 -3.04 2.28
N LEU A 69 -6.97 -2.80 1.28
CA LEU A 69 -5.94 -3.77 0.90
C LEU A 69 -4.94 -4.04 2.05
N SER A 70 -4.61 -3.02 2.83
CA SER A 70 -3.75 -3.17 4.00
C SER A 70 -4.40 -4.07 5.06
N ASP A 71 -5.70 -3.90 5.28
CA ASP A 71 -6.44 -4.70 6.25
C ASP A 71 -6.62 -6.15 5.76
N ASP A 72 -6.95 -6.35 4.49
CA ASP A 72 -7.02 -7.68 3.86
C ASP A 72 -5.68 -8.41 3.92
N TYR A 73 -4.56 -7.69 3.75
CA TYR A 73 -3.23 -8.27 3.85
C TYR A 73 -2.91 -8.73 5.27
N LYS A 74 -3.29 -7.93 6.29
CA LYS A 74 -3.12 -8.32 7.70
C LYS A 74 -3.95 -9.55 8.03
N GLU A 75 -5.19 -9.59 7.58
CA GLU A 75 -6.08 -10.74 7.81
C GLU A 75 -5.55 -12.00 7.13
N ASN A 76 -5.19 -11.93 5.85
CA ASN A 76 -4.58 -13.07 5.13
C ASN A 76 -3.31 -13.57 5.81
N THR A 77 -2.48 -12.67 6.32
CA THR A 77 -1.26 -13.03 7.05
C THR A 77 -1.59 -13.76 8.35
N ARG A 78 -2.62 -13.31 9.06
CA ARG A 78 -3.12 -13.95 10.29
C ARG A 78 -3.67 -15.34 10.00
N GLU A 79 -4.56 -15.49 9.02
CA GLU A 79 -5.11 -16.78 8.61
C GLU A 79 -4.00 -17.75 8.16
N SER A 80 -3.00 -17.26 7.41
CA SER A 80 -1.86 -18.07 7.00
C SER A 80 -1.01 -18.55 8.19
N LYS A 81 -0.81 -17.70 9.21
CA LYS A 81 -0.14 -18.09 10.46
C LYS A 81 -0.96 -19.14 11.21
N GLU A 82 -2.26 -18.93 11.35
CA GLU A 82 -3.17 -19.87 12.05
C GLU A 82 -3.17 -21.25 11.37
N TYR A 83 -3.27 -21.30 10.05
CA TYR A 83 -3.19 -22.56 9.29
C TYR A 83 -1.87 -23.29 9.52
N ARG A 84 -0.75 -22.56 9.47
CA ARG A 84 0.59 -23.14 9.74
C ARG A 84 0.71 -23.60 11.18
N ARG A 85 0.16 -22.86 12.14
CA ARG A 85 0.12 -23.23 13.56
C ARG A 85 -0.58 -24.56 13.70
N SER A 86 -1.81 -24.72 13.21
CA SER A 86 -2.55 -25.99 13.31
C SER A 86 -1.81 -27.16 12.65
N ALA A 87 -1.30 -26.99 11.42
CA ALA A 87 -0.60 -28.05 10.72
C ALA A 87 0.73 -28.46 11.39
N LEU A 88 1.49 -27.49 11.91
CA LEU A 88 2.69 -27.77 12.70
C LEU A 88 2.32 -28.39 14.05
N GLY A 89 1.21 -27.96 14.65
CA GLY A 89 0.73 -28.45 15.93
C GLY A 89 0.41 -29.94 15.89
N ASP A 90 -0.39 -30.37 14.90
CA ASP A 90 -0.68 -31.79 14.68
C ASP A 90 0.60 -32.61 14.48
N LYS A 91 1.55 -32.07 13.71
CA LYS A 91 2.83 -32.75 13.47
C LYS A 91 3.65 -32.91 14.75
N ILE A 92 3.71 -31.85 15.57
CA ILE A 92 4.44 -31.87 16.83
C ILE A 92 3.78 -32.84 17.82
N PHE A 93 2.46 -32.83 17.90
CA PHE A 93 1.70 -33.74 18.76
C PHE A 93 1.95 -35.21 18.38
N ASN A 94 1.82 -35.55 17.10
CA ASN A 94 2.07 -36.90 16.60
C ASN A 94 3.53 -37.36 16.82
N HIS A 95 4.50 -36.45 16.67
CA HIS A 95 5.89 -36.76 16.99
C HIS A 95 6.12 -36.96 18.49
N THR A 96 5.41 -36.19 19.32
CA THR A 96 5.51 -36.30 20.77
C THR A 96 5.07 -37.66 21.25
N GLU A 97 3.87 -38.09 20.84
CA GLU A 97 3.32 -39.41 21.15
C GLU A 97 4.27 -40.53 20.70
N LYS A 98 4.76 -40.46 19.46
CA LYS A 98 5.69 -41.47 18.93
C LYS A 98 7.01 -41.57 19.71
N TYR A 99 7.58 -40.43 20.14
CA TYR A 99 8.84 -40.44 20.87
C TYR A 99 8.65 -40.86 22.34
N ASP A 100 7.49 -40.55 22.92
CA ASP A 100 7.10 -41.03 24.24
C ASP A 100 6.95 -42.56 24.26
N GLU A 101 6.21 -43.12 23.30
CA GLU A 101 6.09 -44.58 23.12
C GLU A 101 7.45 -45.27 22.91
N GLN A 102 8.36 -44.60 22.20
CA GLN A 102 9.72 -45.08 21.95
C GLN A 102 10.60 -45.05 23.21
N GLY A 103 10.31 -44.15 24.17
CA GLY A 103 11.06 -43.98 25.42
C GLY A 103 12.45 -43.37 25.27
N TYR A 104 12.83 -42.89 24.08
CA TYR A 104 14.07 -42.15 23.81
C TYR A 104 13.94 -41.34 22.53
N ILE A 105 14.77 -40.31 22.37
CA ILE A 105 14.84 -39.51 21.14
C ILE A 105 16.25 -39.55 20.55
N THR A 106 16.36 -39.71 19.23
CA THR A 106 17.65 -39.61 18.55
C THR A 106 18.04 -38.15 18.30
N GLN A 107 19.33 -37.86 18.17
CA GLN A 107 19.82 -36.50 17.91
C GLN A 107 19.16 -35.85 16.68
N LEU A 108 19.02 -36.59 15.58
CA LEU A 108 18.37 -36.10 14.37
C LEU A 108 16.87 -35.82 14.58
N GLN A 109 16.17 -36.67 15.33
CA GLN A 109 14.76 -36.47 15.68
C GLN A 109 14.60 -35.22 16.55
N TRP A 110 15.48 -35.03 17.54
CA TRP A 110 15.48 -33.85 18.40
C TRP A 110 15.69 -32.56 17.63
N GLU A 111 16.66 -32.52 16.70
CA GLU A 111 16.92 -31.33 15.87
C GLU A 111 15.71 -30.98 14.97
N ASN A 112 15.11 -32.00 14.34
CA ASN A 112 13.91 -31.81 13.53
C ASN A 112 12.71 -31.36 14.36
N TYR A 113 12.56 -31.90 15.57
CA TYR A 113 11.50 -31.53 16.50
C TYR A 113 11.64 -30.06 16.94
N MET A 114 12.83 -29.64 17.36
CA MET A 114 13.11 -28.26 17.74
C MET A 114 12.95 -27.27 16.57
N LEU A 115 13.23 -27.70 15.34
CA LEU A 115 12.92 -26.89 14.15
C LEU A 115 11.41 -26.70 13.97
N CYS A 116 10.61 -27.73 14.21
CA CYS A 116 9.15 -27.62 14.15
C CYS A 116 8.63 -26.69 15.26
N ILE A 117 9.12 -26.82 16.49
CA ILE A 117 8.78 -25.93 17.61
C ILE A 117 9.12 -24.48 17.29
N ARG A 118 10.31 -24.20 16.74
CA ARG A 118 10.70 -22.83 16.35
C ARG A 118 9.72 -22.22 15.35
N ARG A 119 9.41 -22.96 14.28
CA ARG A 119 8.45 -22.51 13.25
C ARG A 119 7.03 -22.35 13.81
N TYR A 120 6.67 -23.18 14.78
CA TYR A 120 5.38 -23.10 15.47
C TYR A 120 5.31 -21.82 16.29
N LYS A 121 6.34 -21.50 17.09
CA LYS A 121 6.44 -20.24 17.86
C LYS A 121 6.27 -19.00 16.98
N ASP A 122 6.88 -18.96 15.80
CA ASP A 122 6.74 -17.83 14.85
C ASP A 122 5.27 -17.61 14.38
N CYS A 123 4.42 -18.63 14.53
CA CYS A 123 3.01 -18.59 14.18
C CYS A 123 2.08 -18.31 15.38
N ILE A 124 2.58 -18.32 16.62
CA ILE A 124 1.79 -18.00 17.81
C ILE A 124 1.61 -16.46 17.89
N PRO A 125 0.40 -15.97 18.22
CA PRO A 125 0.20 -14.56 18.52
C PRO A 125 1.06 -14.11 19.71
N GLU A 126 1.62 -12.90 19.65
CA GLU A 126 2.38 -12.33 20.77
C GLU A 126 1.51 -12.30 22.04
N GLY A 127 1.97 -12.95 23.11
CA GLY A 127 1.26 -13.04 24.39
C GLY A 127 0.49 -14.35 24.63
N ASP A 128 0.30 -15.18 23.60
CA ASP A 128 -0.37 -16.48 23.74
C ASP A 128 0.62 -17.62 24.07
N GLU A 129 1.93 -17.33 24.09
CA GLU A 129 2.97 -18.34 24.33
C GLU A 129 2.82 -19.02 25.70
N ASP A 130 2.41 -18.27 26.73
CA ASP A 130 2.31 -18.74 28.12
C ASP A 130 1.13 -19.73 28.36
N TYR A 131 0.22 -19.83 27.39
CA TYR A 131 -0.96 -20.71 27.46
C TYR A 131 -0.92 -21.81 26.40
N ASP A 132 0.14 -21.87 25.60
CA ASP A 132 0.21 -22.80 24.49
C ASP A 132 0.54 -24.21 24.96
N LEU A 133 -0.40 -25.13 24.70
CA LEU A 133 -0.33 -26.52 25.13
C LEU A 133 0.91 -27.25 24.57
N ILE A 134 1.36 -26.92 23.36
CA ILE A 134 2.52 -27.59 22.77
C ILE A 134 3.80 -27.14 23.46
N LEU A 135 3.90 -25.87 23.81
CA LEU A 135 5.06 -25.33 24.50
C LEU A 135 5.13 -25.77 25.97
N HIS A 136 3.98 -25.90 26.63
CA HIS A 136 3.92 -26.20 28.05
C HIS A 136 3.80 -27.70 28.37
N ASP A 137 3.15 -28.49 27.52
CA ASP A 137 2.94 -29.92 27.80
C ASP A 137 3.83 -30.79 26.92
N CYS A 138 3.82 -30.59 25.59
CA CYS A 138 4.54 -31.48 24.67
C CYS A 138 6.06 -31.29 24.71
N LEU A 139 6.55 -30.05 24.76
CA LEU A 139 7.99 -29.78 24.75
C LEU A 139 8.71 -30.35 25.99
N PRO A 140 8.22 -30.15 27.24
CA PRO A 140 8.88 -30.71 28.43
C PRO A 140 8.90 -32.24 28.45
N LEU A 141 7.85 -32.90 27.93
CA LEU A 141 7.82 -34.36 27.80
C LEU A 141 8.99 -34.86 26.95
N ILE A 142 9.22 -34.24 25.80
CA ILE A 142 10.32 -34.62 24.90
C ILE A 142 11.69 -34.22 25.43
N GLU A 143 11.77 -33.12 26.18
CA GLU A 143 13.01 -32.71 26.86
C GLU A 143 13.45 -33.69 27.95
N ALA A 144 12.49 -34.35 28.61
CA ALA A 144 12.76 -35.34 29.64
C ALA A 144 13.26 -36.69 29.08
N LEU A 145 13.03 -36.98 27.79
CA LEU A 145 13.43 -38.24 27.18
C LEU A 145 14.95 -38.37 27.03
N PRO A 146 15.52 -39.57 27.25
CA PRO A 146 16.94 -39.81 27.07
C PRO A 146 17.35 -39.64 25.60
N LYS A 147 18.38 -38.83 25.37
CA LYS A 147 18.91 -38.51 24.04
C LYS A 147 19.95 -39.54 23.61
N ARG A 148 19.73 -40.19 22.47
CA ARG A 148 20.66 -41.16 21.87
C ARG A 148 21.24 -40.61 20.57
N LYS A 149 22.48 -40.99 20.23
CA LYS A 149 23.09 -40.60 18.95
C LYS A 149 22.39 -41.25 17.76
N GLU A 150 22.06 -42.53 17.87
CA GLU A 150 21.47 -43.33 16.80
C GLU A 150 20.36 -44.24 17.35
N HIS A 151 19.48 -44.69 16.47
CA HIS A 151 18.49 -45.71 16.81
C HIS A 151 19.22 -47.02 17.18
N PRO A 152 18.85 -47.70 18.27
CA PRO A 152 19.36 -49.02 18.57
C PRO A 152 19.11 -49.94 17.37
N ARG A 153 20.18 -50.48 16.80
CA ARG A 153 20.06 -51.56 15.81
C ARG A 153 19.42 -52.75 16.52
N ASN A 154 18.29 -53.22 16.01
CA ASN A 154 17.78 -54.53 16.42
C ASN A 154 18.80 -55.58 15.96
N GLU A 155 19.49 -56.22 16.89
CA GLU A 155 20.45 -57.31 16.61
C GLU A 155 19.76 -58.62 16.18
N THR A 156 18.43 -58.64 16.02
CA THR A 156 17.63 -59.83 15.73
C THR A 156 17.48 -60.21 14.24
N GLN A 157 18.23 -59.62 13.32
CA GLN A 157 18.06 -59.88 11.87
C GLN A 157 19.19 -60.63 11.16
N TYR A 158 20.18 -61.19 11.88
CA TYR A 158 21.30 -61.94 11.27
C TYR A 158 21.62 -63.28 11.95
N HIS A 159 20.60 -64.00 12.41
CA HIS A 159 20.74 -65.40 12.79
C HIS A 159 19.61 -66.25 12.18
N GLU A 160 19.63 -66.38 10.86
CA GLU A 160 19.13 -67.56 10.14
C GLU A 160 20.14 -67.93 9.05
#